data_AF-M1EP35-F1
#
_entry.id   AF-M1EP35-F1
#
_cell.length_a   1.000
_cell.length_b   1.000
_cell.length_c   1.000
_cell.angle_alpha   90.00
_cell.angle_beta   90.00
_cell.angle_gamma   90.00
#
_symmetry.space_group_name_H-M   'P 1'
#
loop_
_entity.id
_entity.type
_entity.pdbx_description
1 polymer ?
#
loop_
_entity_poly.entity_id
_entity_poly.type
_entity_poly.pdbx_seq_one_letter_code
_entity_poly.pdbx_strand_id
1 'polypeptide(L)'
;LLMVILEKSTAPAQNKEKIASLAKQFLCRVWPSGEKEKNSIPTEQLHTLLSIYLQHTNSVLKAIEEIAGIGVPELINSPKDASSSTFPTLNRHTFVIFFRVMMAELEKTVKGLQAGTAADSQQIHEEKLLYWNMAVRDFSILINLIKVFDSRPVLHVCLKYGRLFVEAFLKQCMPLLDFSFRKHREDVLSLLETFQLDTRLLHHLCGHSKIHQDTKLTKHVPLLKKTLELLVCRVKAMLIFNNCREAFWLGNLKNRDLQGEEIMSQNSEESEDDTASQVSKSKATEDGEEDEVSDGEKEQDSEESDGDS
;
A
#
# COMPACT_ATOMS: atom_id res chain seq x y z
N LEU A 1 -20.85 -27.05 0.43
CA LEU A 1 -21.82 -26.01 0.85
C LEU A 1 -21.74 -24.76 -0.02
N LEU A 2 -20.61 -24.03 -0.07
CA LEU A 2 -20.47 -22.86 -0.95
C LEU A 2 -20.67 -23.17 -2.45
N MET A 3 -20.06 -24.27 -2.94
CA MET A 3 -20.28 -24.80 -4.30
C MET A 3 -21.74 -25.18 -4.57
N VAL A 4 -22.43 -25.73 -3.56
CA VAL A 4 -23.85 -26.16 -3.66
C VAL A 4 -24.80 -24.95 -3.64
N ILE A 5 -24.42 -23.85 -2.98
CA ILE A 5 -25.18 -22.59 -2.99
C ILE A 5 -25.03 -21.87 -4.33
N LEU A 6 -23.88 -22.02 -5.01
CA LEU A 6 -23.61 -21.46 -6.33
C LEU A 6 -24.55 -22.05 -7.42
N GLU A 7 -24.91 -23.33 -7.29
CA GLU A 7 -25.69 -24.06 -8.32
C GLU A 7 -27.22 -23.91 -8.20
N LYS A 8 -27.76 -23.39 -7.08
CA LYS A 8 -29.17 -23.69 -6.69
C LYS A 8 -30.17 -22.52 -6.57
N SER A 9 -29.89 -21.29 -7.04
CA SER A 9 -30.85 -20.18 -6.79
C SER A 9 -30.91 -19.09 -7.86
N THR A 10 -32.13 -18.58 -8.11
CA THR A 10 -32.59 -17.74 -9.22
C THR A 10 -32.41 -16.21 -9.05
N ALA A 11 -31.63 -15.75 -8.07
CA ALA A 11 -31.28 -14.32 -7.92
C ALA A 11 -29.77 -14.12 -7.67
N PRO A 12 -28.98 -13.65 -8.66
CA PRO A 12 -27.52 -13.64 -8.57
C PRO A 12 -26.95 -12.71 -7.49
N ALA A 13 -27.61 -11.58 -7.19
CA ALA A 13 -27.13 -10.62 -6.19
C ALA A 13 -27.33 -11.11 -4.73
N GLN A 14 -28.51 -11.64 -4.41
CA GLN A 14 -28.81 -12.15 -3.06
C GLN A 14 -27.99 -13.40 -2.72
N ASN A 15 -27.63 -14.20 -3.72
CA ASN A 15 -26.74 -15.36 -3.53
C ASN A 15 -25.30 -14.91 -3.25
N LYS A 16 -24.80 -13.86 -3.93
CA LYS A 16 -23.46 -13.32 -3.67
C LYS A 16 -23.31 -12.87 -2.21
N GLU A 17 -24.28 -12.14 -1.69
CA GLU A 17 -24.25 -11.67 -0.29
C GLU A 17 -24.29 -12.82 0.72
N LYS A 18 -25.10 -13.86 0.46
CA LYS A 18 -25.12 -15.10 1.27
C LYS A 18 -23.79 -15.86 1.22
N ILE A 19 -23.16 -15.93 0.05
CA ILE A 19 -21.84 -16.56 -0.12
C ILE A 19 -20.78 -15.77 0.63
N ALA A 20 -20.77 -14.44 0.51
CA ALA A 20 -19.81 -13.57 1.18
C ALA A 20 -19.97 -13.62 2.70
N SER A 21 -21.20 -13.52 3.21
CA SER A 21 -21.47 -13.62 4.65
C SER A 21 -21.07 -14.98 5.23
N LEU A 22 -21.36 -16.09 4.54
CA LEU A 22 -20.93 -17.41 4.98
C LEU A 22 -19.40 -17.56 4.93
N ALA A 23 -18.74 -17.04 3.89
CA ALA A 23 -17.28 -17.05 3.80
C ALA A 23 -16.64 -16.22 4.93
N LYS A 24 -17.21 -15.04 5.24
CA LYS A 24 -16.79 -14.21 6.38
C LYS A 24 -16.95 -14.93 7.71
N GLN A 25 -18.08 -15.61 7.94
CA GLN A 25 -18.29 -16.41 9.15
C GLN A 25 -17.22 -17.50 9.31
N PHE A 26 -16.79 -18.15 8.22
CA PHE A 26 -15.71 -19.12 8.28
C PHE A 26 -14.34 -18.48 8.56
N LEU A 27 -14.08 -17.27 8.05
CA LEU A 27 -12.85 -16.51 8.35
C LEU A 27 -12.80 -16.02 9.81
N CYS A 28 -13.95 -15.65 10.38
CA CYS A 28 -14.11 -15.16 11.75
C CYS A 28 -14.32 -16.28 12.78
N ARG A 29 -14.37 -17.55 12.35
CA ARG A 29 -14.57 -18.70 13.24
C ARG A 29 -13.23 -19.17 13.82
N VAL A 30 -13.25 -19.54 15.10
CA VAL A 30 -12.15 -20.31 15.71
C VAL A 30 -12.25 -21.76 15.25
N TRP A 31 -11.19 -22.22 14.59
CA TRP A 31 -11.08 -23.60 14.10
C TRP A 31 -10.32 -24.46 15.11
N PRO A 32 -10.74 -25.73 15.32
CA PRO A 32 -10.02 -26.62 16.21
C PRO A 32 -8.66 -26.97 15.60
N SER A 33 -7.57 -26.67 16.31
CA SER A 33 -6.23 -27.15 15.93
C SER A 33 -5.96 -28.47 16.64
N GLY A 34 -5.66 -29.54 15.90
CA GLY A 34 -5.10 -30.75 16.50
C GLY A 34 -3.68 -30.49 16.97
N GLU A 35 -3.21 -31.21 18.00
CA GLU A 35 -1.86 -31.08 18.61
C GLU A 35 -0.68 -31.17 17.62
N LYS A 36 -0.92 -31.61 16.38
CA LYS A 36 0.09 -31.79 15.32
C LYS A 36 0.01 -30.78 14.18
N GLU A 37 -1.03 -29.94 14.11
CA GLU A 37 -1.22 -28.98 13.02
C GLU A 37 -1.03 -27.55 13.53
N LYS A 38 0.04 -26.89 13.05
CA LYS A 38 0.34 -25.47 13.36
C LYS A 38 -0.71 -24.50 12.79
N ASN A 39 -1.51 -24.93 11.82
CA ASN A 39 -2.61 -24.17 11.24
C ASN A 39 -3.85 -25.08 11.15
N SER A 40 -4.97 -24.65 11.73
CA SER A 40 -6.23 -25.41 11.70
C SER A 40 -6.90 -25.46 10.32
N ILE A 41 -6.42 -24.65 9.36
CA ILE A 41 -6.88 -24.66 7.96
C ILE A 41 -5.65 -24.75 7.04
N PRO A 42 -5.63 -25.68 6.06
CA PRO A 42 -4.63 -25.70 5.00
C PRO A 42 -4.55 -24.38 4.23
N THR A 43 -3.34 -23.92 3.91
CA THR A 43 -3.09 -22.61 3.28
C THR A 43 -3.85 -22.41 1.96
N GLU A 44 -3.97 -23.46 1.15
CA GLU A 44 -4.71 -23.43 -0.12
C GLU A 44 -6.22 -23.22 0.11
N GLN A 45 -6.79 -23.88 1.12
CA GLN A 45 -8.22 -23.73 1.44
C GLN A 45 -8.51 -22.33 1.97
N LEU A 46 -7.61 -21.77 2.79
CA LEU A 46 -7.72 -20.39 3.27
C LEU A 46 -7.63 -19.39 2.11
N HIS A 47 -6.72 -19.59 1.16
CA HIS A 47 -6.63 -18.77 -0.05
C HIS A 47 -7.94 -18.80 -0.84
N THR A 48 -8.51 -19.99 -1.08
CA THR A 48 -9.79 -20.14 -1.78
C THR A 48 -10.94 -19.48 -1.02
N LEU A 49 -11.02 -19.68 0.30
CA LEU A 49 -12.06 -19.09 1.13
C LEU A 49 -12.04 -17.56 1.09
N LEU A 50 -10.85 -16.97 1.24
CA LEU A 50 -10.67 -15.53 1.19
C LEU A 50 -10.97 -14.96 -0.20
N SER A 51 -10.54 -15.66 -1.25
CA SER A 51 -10.87 -15.29 -2.63
C SER A 51 -12.38 -15.30 -2.86
N ILE A 52 -13.10 -16.31 -2.35
CA ILE A 52 -14.56 -16.37 -2.45
C ILE A 52 -15.19 -15.20 -1.70
N TYR A 53 -14.72 -14.88 -0.49
CA TYR A 53 -15.21 -13.75 0.30
C TYR A 53 -15.09 -12.44 -0.47
N LEU A 54 -13.88 -12.08 -0.92
CA LEU A 54 -13.65 -10.81 -1.59
C LEU A 54 -14.31 -10.74 -2.98
N GLN A 55 -14.51 -11.85 -3.67
CA GLN A 55 -15.20 -11.85 -4.98
C GLN A 55 -16.72 -11.67 -4.89
N HIS A 56 -17.33 -12.04 -3.76
CA HIS A 56 -18.78 -12.05 -3.61
C HIS A 56 -19.28 -10.94 -2.68
N THR A 57 -18.40 -10.20 -2.02
CA THR A 57 -18.79 -9.03 -1.22
C THR A 57 -19.31 -7.88 -2.11
N ASN A 58 -20.19 -7.06 -1.57
CA ASN A 58 -20.76 -5.90 -2.28
C ASN A 58 -19.73 -4.79 -2.50
N SER A 59 -18.73 -4.67 -1.62
CA SER A 59 -17.66 -3.69 -1.72
C SER A 59 -16.34 -4.31 -1.31
N VAL A 60 -15.48 -4.59 -2.30
CA VAL A 60 -14.15 -5.16 -2.09
C VAL A 60 -13.28 -4.21 -1.28
N LEU A 61 -13.33 -2.91 -1.61
CA LEU A 61 -12.55 -1.87 -0.92
C LEU A 61 -12.86 -1.85 0.59
N LYS A 62 -14.15 -1.78 0.96
CA LYS A 62 -14.56 -1.84 2.38
C LYS A 62 -14.13 -3.12 3.08
N ALA A 63 -14.16 -4.26 2.39
CA ALA A 63 -13.70 -5.53 2.97
C ALA A 63 -12.17 -5.57 3.17
N ILE A 64 -11.40 -4.95 2.27
CA ILE A 64 -9.96 -4.77 2.41
C ILE A 64 -9.67 -3.83 3.58
N GLU A 65 -10.35 -2.69 3.68
CA GLU A 65 -10.24 -1.75 4.80
C GLU A 65 -10.54 -2.42 6.15
N GLU A 66 -11.56 -3.28 6.21
CA GLU A 66 -11.90 -4.01 7.43
C GLU A 66 -10.76 -4.96 7.84
N ILE A 67 -10.23 -5.75 6.91
CA ILE A 67 -9.15 -6.70 7.20
C ILE A 67 -7.85 -5.95 7.56
N ALA A 68 -7.48 -4.95 6.76
CA ALA A 68 -6.23 -4.21 6.92
C ALA A 68 -6.26 -3.18 8.07
N GLY A 69 -7.43 -2.62 8.38
CA GLY A 69 -7.63 -1.61 9.42
C GLY A 69 -8.02 -2.18 10.79
N ILE A 70 -8.56 -3.39 10.87
CA ILE A 70 -8.89 -4.06 12.14
C ILE A 70 -8.03 -5.30 12.33
N GLY A 71 -8.10 -6.25 11.42
CA GLY A 71 -7.45 -7.55 11.57
C GLY A 71 -5.92 -7.45 11.66
N VAL A 72 -5.29 -6.64 10.80
CA VAL A 72 -3.82 -6.50 10.80
C VAL A 72 -3.31 -5.77 12.06
N PRO A 73 -3.88 -4.63 12.50
CA PRO A 73 -3.49 -4.00 13.75
C PRO A 73 -3.67 -4.89 14.99
N GLU A 74 -4.78 -5.64 15.07
CA GLU A 74 -4.97 -6.65 16.12
C GLU A 74 -3.85 -7.68 16.12
N LEU A 75 -3.45 -8.18 14.95
CA LEU A 75 -2.35 -9.13 14.83
C LEU A 75 -1.01 -8.52 15.28
N ILE A 76 -0.70 -7.29 14.86
CA ILE A 76 0.54 -6.59 15.21
C ILE A 76 0.66 -6.42 16.73
N ASN A 77 -0.45 -6.03 17.38
CA ASN A 77 -0.51 -5.79 18.83
C ASN A 77 -0.62 -7.09 19.65
N SER A 78 -0.84 -8.24 19.01
CA SER A 78 -0.97 -9.53 19.68
C SER A 78 0.40 -10.22 19.90
N PRO A 79 0.52 -11.12 20.90
CA PRO A 79 1.72 -11.95 21.11
C PRO A 79 2.12 -12.74 19.85
N LYS A 80 3.39 -13.19 19.77
CA LYS A 80 3.97 -13.81 18.56
C LYS A 80 3.15 -14.99 17.99
N ASP A 81 2.57 -15.81 18.86
CA ASP A 81 1.80 -17.01 18.49
C ASP A 81 0.28 -16.78 18.46
N ALA A 82 -0.17 -15.54 18.67
CA ALA A 82 -1.58 -15.19 18.64
C ALA A 82 -2.08 -14.91 17.21
N SER A 83 -3.40 -14.91 17.09
CA SER A 83 -4.14 -14.53 15.89
C SER A 83 -4.93 -13.24 16.14
N SER A 84 -5.42 -12.59 15.09
CA SER A 84 -6.37 -11.48 15.22
C SER A 84 -7.63 -11.93 15.96
N SER A 85 -8.17 -11.06 16.82
CA SER A 85 -9.41 -11.32 17.55
C SER A 85 -10.63 -11.36 16.64
N THR A 86 -10.70 -10.46 15.67
CA THR A 86 -11.81 -10.36 14.71
C THR A 86 -11.71 -11.42 13.62
N PHE A 87 -10.48 -11.75 13.20
CA PHE A 87 -10.20 -12.77 12.20
C PHE A 87 -9.24 -13.83 12.78
N PRO A 88 -9.74 -14.84 13.52
CA PRO A 88 -8.90 -15.89 14.10
C PRO A 88 -8.09 -16.71 13.07
N THR A 89 -8.48 -16.66 11.80
CA THR A 89 -7.74 -17.27 10.69
C THR A 89 -6.54 -16.43 10.22
N LEU A 90 -6.43 -15.17 10.65
CA LEU A 90 -5.32 -14.26 10.37
C LEU A 90 -4.30 -14.31 11.51
N ASN A 91 -3.15 -14.91 11.22
CA ASN A 91 -1.98 -14.98 12.09
C ASN A 91 -0.70 -14.67 11.30
N ARG A 92 0.47 -14.64 11.95
CA ARG A 92 1.74 -14.29 11.28
C ARG A 92 2.11 -15.26 10.15
N HIS A 93 1.69 -16.53 10.22
CA HIS A 93 1.94 -17.52 9.17
C HIS A 93 0.97 -17.40 7.99
N THR A 94 -0.29 -17.04 8.26
CA THR A 94 -1.33 -16.89 7.23
C THR A 94 -1.40 -15.49 6.64
N PHE A 95 -0.75 -14.49 7.27
CA PHE A 95 -0.73 -13.10 6.81
C PHE A 95 -0.38 -12.96 5.32
N VAL A 96 0.65 -13.68 4.84
CA VAL A 96 1.05 -13.58 3.43
C VAL A 96 -0.06 -14.02 2.47
N ILE A 97 -0.94 -14.93 2.89
CA ILE A 97 -2.08 -15.40 2.09
C ILE A 97 -3.12 -14.29 2.03
N PHE A 98 -3.46 -13.70 3.18
CA PHE A 98 -4.35 -12.54 3.24
C PHE A 98 -3.85 -11.40 2.38
N PHE A 99 -2.60 -11.02 2.59
CA PHE A 99 -1.95 -9.94 1.86
C PHE A 99 -1.97 -10.17 0.34
N ARG A 100 -1.61 -11.37 -0.12
CA ARG A 100 -1.64 -11.72 -1.54
C ARG A 100 -3.03 -11.61 -2.15
N VAL A 101 -4.05 -12.15 -1.47
CA VAL A 101 -5.42 -12.16 -1.98
C VAL A 101 -6.02 -10.75 -1.98
N MET A 102 -5.75 -9.94 -0.94
CA MET A 102 -6.18 -8.53 -0.90
C MET A 102 -5.55 -7.72 -2.04
N MET A 103 -4.23 -7.83 -2.24
CA MET A 103 -3.54 -7.14 -3.34
C MET A 103 -4.05 -7.57 -4.72
N ALA A 104 -4.32 -8.87 -4.90
CA ALA A 104 -4.82 -9.41 -6.15
C ALA A 104 -6.26 -8.98 -6.45
N GLU A 105 -7.15 -9.02 -5.47
CA GLU A 105 -8.54 -8.62 -5.70
C GLU A 105 -8.69 -7.10 -5.81
N LEU A 106 -7.86 -6.30 -5.12
CA LEU A 106 -7.77 -4.85 -5.34
C LEU A 106 -7.37 -4.54 -6.79
N GLU A 107 -6.32 -5.19 -7.29
CA GLU A 107 -5.85 -5.04 -8.66
C GLU A 107 -6.91 -5.43 -9.69
N LYS A 108 -7.61 -6.55 -9.46
CA LYS A 108 -8.69 -7.02 -10.31
C LYS A 108 -9.88 -6.06 -10.29
N THR A 109 -10.20 -5.52 -9.12
CA THR A 109 -11.27 -4.55 -8.92
C THR A 109 -11.00 -3.27 -9.68
N VAL A 110 -9.80 -2.69 -9.54
CA VAL A 110 -9.46 -1.48 -10.30
C VAL A 110 -9.41 -1.77 -11.78
N LYS A 111 -8.87 -2.92 -12.23
CA LYS A 111 -8.86 -3.28 -13.65
C LYS A 111 -10.26 -3.44 -14.28
N GLY A 112 -11.27 -3.80 -13.47
CA GLY A 112 -12.65 -3.88 -13.92
C GLY A 112 -13.30 -2.53 -14.18
N LEU A 113 -12.71 -1.43 -13.72
CA LEU A 113 -13.21 -0.09 -13.99
C LEU A 113 -13.00 0.27 -15.46
N GLN A 114 -14.03 0.83 -16.08
CA GLN A 114 -13.90 1.36 -17.42
C GLN A 114 -13.21 2.73 -17.36
N ALA A 115 -12.25 2.94 -18.26
CA ALA A 115 -11.60 4.24 -18.41
C ALA A 115 -12.65 5.34 -18.63
N GLY A 116 -12.40 6.53 -18.08
CA GLY A 116 -13.25 7.69 -18.33
C GLY A 116 -13.24 8.07 -19.81
N THR A 117 -14.41 8.34 -20.38
CA THR A 117 -14.53 8.87 -21.74
C THR A 117 -15.05 10.31 -21.73
N ALA A 118 -14.79 11.05 -22.82
CA ALA A 118 -15.31 12.40 -22.99
C ALA A 118 -16.84 12.46 -23.10
N ALA A 119 -17.49 11.31 -23.39
CA ALA A 119 -18.94 11.19 -23.51
C ALA A 119 -19.64 10.89 -22.17
N ASP A 120 -18.88 10.49 -21.14
CA ASP A 120 -19.44 10.22 -19.82
C ASP A 120 -19.98 11.52 -19.19
N SER A 121 -21.06 11.40 -18.41
CA SER A 121 -21.60 12.55 -17.68
C SER A 121 -20.68 12.95 -16.52
N GLN A 122 -20.80 14.20 -16.07
CA GLN A 122 -20.00 14.69 -14.94
C GLN A 122 -20.19 13.84 -13.68
N GLN A 123 -21.43 13.42 -13.39
CA GLN A 123 -21.71 12.56 -12.23
C GLN A 123 -20.95 11.23 -12.31
N ILE A 124 -20.84 10.63 -13.51
CA ILE A 124 -20.07 9.39 -13.70
C ILE A 124 -18.57 9.65 -13.48
N HIS A 125 -18.04 10.80 -13.91
CA HIS A 125 -16.64 11.17 -13.63
C HIS A 125 -16.39 11.31 -12.13
N GLU A 126 -17.27 11.99 -11.40
CA GLU A 126 -17.19 12.18 -9.94
C GLU A 126 -17.24 10.85 -9.18
N GLU A 127 -18.19 9.96 -9.53
CA GLU A 127 -18.32 8.63 -8.92
C GLU A 127 -17.07 7.76 -9.18
N LYS A 128 -16.54 7.78 -10.41
CA LYS A 128 -15.30 7.07 -10.75
C LYS A 128 -14.09 7.66 -10.00
N LEU A 129 -14.01 8.99 -9.87
CA LEU A 129 -12.92 9.65 -9.17
C LEU A 129 -12.93 9.32 -7.67
N LEU A 130 -14.12 9.34 -7.05
CA LEU A 130 -14.29 8.92 -5.66
C LEU A 130 -13.84 7.46 -5.46
N TYR A 131 -14.23 6.58 -6.38
CA TYR A 131 -13.82 5.18 -6.34
C TYR A 131 -12.30 5.01 -6.43
N TRP A 132 -11.64 5.75 -7.33
CA TRP A 132 -10.17 5.75 -7.45
C TRP A 132 -9.48 6.29 -6.20
N ASN A 133 -10.03 7.32 -5.55
CA ASN A 133 -9.53 7.80 -4.26
C ASN A 133 -9.55 6.71 -3.19
N MET A 134 -10.67 6.00 -3.07
CA MET A 134 -10.77 4.87 -2.15
C MET A 134 -9.77 3.76 -2.51
N ALA A 135 -9.66 3.40 -3.78
CA ALA A 135 -8.75 2.34 -4.22
C ALA A 135 -7.26 2.69 -4.01
N VAL A 136 -6.86 3.94 -4.23
CA VAL A 136 -5.49 4.42 -3.95
C VAL A 136 -5.23 4.43 -2.44
N ARG A 137 -6.20 4.88 -1.63
CA ARG A 137 -6.08 4.80 -0.16
C ARG A 137 -5.87 3.37 0.32
N ASP A 138 -6.66 2.42 -0.17
CA ASP A 138 -6.54 1.00 0.20
C ASP A 138 -5.19 0.43 -0.26
N PHE A 139 -4.74 0.81 -1.46
CA PHE A 139 -3.42 0.46 -1.93
C PHE A 139 -2.32 1.00 -1.01
N SER A 140 -2.46 2.25 -0.55
CA SER A 140 -1.53 2.88 0.38
C SER A 140 -1.48 2.16 1.73
N ILE A 141 -2.64 1.81 2.28
CA ILE A 141 -2.74 1.01 3.52
C ILE A 141 -1.98 -0.31 3.33
N LEU A 142 -2.27 -1.04 2.25
CA LEU A 142 -1.64 -2.33 1.98
C LEU A 142 -0.13 -2.23 1.77
N ILE A 143 0.35 -1.27 0.97
CA ILE A 143 1.80 -1.09 0.74
C ILE A 143 2.51 -0.70 2.04
N ASN A 144 1.90 0.12 2.91
CA ASN A 144 2.53 0.47 4.19
C ASN A 144 2.68 -0.73 5.14
N LEU A 145 1.93 -1.82 4.96
CA LEU A 145 2.10 -3.04 5.76
C LEU A 145 3.48 -3.69 5.58
N ILE A 146 4.21 -3.40 4.49
CA ILE A 146 5.57 -3.94 4.28
C ILE A 146 6.57 -3.44 5.32
N LYS A 147 6.31 -2.27 5.93
CA LYS A 147 7.15 -1.71 6.99
C LYS A 147 7.15 -2.58 8.25
N VAL A 148 6.06 -3.31 8.45
CA VAL A 148 5.87 -4.22 9.59
C VAL A 148 6.11 -5.68 9.19
N PHE A 149 5.72 -6.05 7.97
CA PHE A 149 5.85 -7.41 7.44
C PHE A 149 6.74 -7.41 6.20
N ASP A 150 8.05 -7.53 6.41
CA ASP A 150 9.08 -7.42 5.37
C ASP A 150 9.52 -8.78 4.78
N SER A 151 8.81 -9.86 5.11
CA SER A 151 9.16 -11.20 4.62
C SER A 151 9.21 -11.25 3.09
N ARG A 152 10.19 -11.98 2.54
CA ARG A 152 10.40 -12.13 1.09
C ARG A 152 9.11 -12.38 0.27
N PRO A 153 8.18 -13.27 0.68
CA PRO A 153 6.94 -13.48 -0.06
C PRO A 153 6.01 -12.25 -0.11
N VAL A 154 6.00 -11.42 0.94
CA VAL A 154 5.23 -10.16 0.99
C VAL A 154 5.84 -9.15 0.02
N LEU A 155 7.17 -8.99 0.05
CA LEU A 155 7.89 -8.10 -0.88
C LEU A 155 7.65 -8.49 -2.35
N HIS A 156 7.64 -9.80 -2.65
CA HIS A 156 7.33 -10.32 -3.98
C HIS A 156 5.93 -9.92 -4.45
N VAL A 157 4.92 -10.06 -3.56
CA VAL A 157 3.55 -9.66 -3.86
C VAL A 157 3.48 -8.16 -4.14
N CYS A 158 4.17 -7.33 -3.35
CA CYS A 158 4.21 -5.88 -3.56
C CYS A 158 4.82 -5.47 -4.90
N LEU A 159 5.97 -6.05 -5.27
CA LEU A 159 6.59 -5.77 -6.57
C LEU A 159 5.68 -6.19 -7.74
N LYS A 160 5.03 -7.35 -7.64
CA LYS A 160 4.17 -7.87 -8.69
C LYS A 160 2.88 -7.05 -8.83
N TYR A 161 2.10 -6.96 -7.75
CA TYR A 161 0.76 -6.35 -7.78
C TYR A 161 0.83 -4.83 -7.72
N GLY A 162 1.86 -4.25 -7.09
CA GLY A 162 2.11 -2.80 -7.16
C GLY A 162 2.33 -2.34 -8.59
N ARG A 163 3.15 -3.06 -9.37
CA ARG A 163 3.29 -2.79 -10.81
C ARG A 163 1.95 -2.85 -11.54
N LEU A 164 1.18 -3.92 -11.34
CA LEU A 164 -0.09 -4.11 -12.04
C LEU A 164 -1.13 -3.05 -11.67
N PHE A 165 -1.13 -2.60 -10.41
CA PHE A 165 -1.96 -1.49 -9.95
C PHE A 165 -1.56 -0.17 -10.64
N VAL A 166 -0.27 0.16 -10.68
CA VAL A 166 0.23 1.35 -11.39
C VAL A 166 -0.10 1.29 -12.89
N GLU A 167 0.04 0.13 -13.52
CA GLU A 167 -0.37 -0.07 -14.92
C GLU A 167 -1.88 0.17 -15.13
N ALA A 168 -2.73 -0.27 -14.20
CA ALA A 168 -4.17 -0.03 -14.24
C ALA A 168 -4.49 1.46 -14.07
N PHE A 169 -3.85 2.13 -13.10
CA PHE A 169 -3.99 3.56 -12.87
C PHE A 169 -3.60 4.37 -14.13
N LEU A 170 -2.46 4.04 -14.75
CA LEU A 170 -2.01 4.65 -16.00
C LEU A 170 -3.03 4.50 -17.14
N LYS A 171 -3.63 3.32 -17.28
CA LYS A 171 -4.55 3.02 -18.40
C LYS A 171 -5.96 3.55 -18.19
N GLN A 172 -6.43 3.62 -16.95
CA GLN A 172 -7.85 3.83 -16.65
C GLN A 172 -8.10 5.11 -15.86
N CYS A 173 -7.26 5.41 -14.86
CA CYS A 173 -7.40 6.61 -14.05
C CYS A 173 -6.86 7.85 -14.78
N MET A 174 -5.68 7.78 -15.40
CA MET A 174 -5.10 8.97 -16.08
C MET A 174 -6.03 9.60 -17.13
N PRO A 175 -6.74 8.85 -18.01
CA PRO A 175 -7.74 9.44 -18.89
C PRO A 175 -8.88 10.14 -18.13
N LEU A 176 -9.37 9.55 -17.04
CA LEU A 176 -10.37 10.19 -16.18
C LEU A 176 -9.86 11.50 -15.57
N LEU A 177 -8.60 11.54 -15.14
CA LEU A 177 -7.99 12.73 -14.56
C LEU A 177 -7.87 13.86 -15.59
N ASP A 178 -7.57 13.57 -16.86
CA ASP A 178 -7.51 14.60 -17.91
C ASP A 178 -8.84 15.36 -18.06
N PHE A 179 -9.97 14.66 -17.90
CA PHE A 179 -11.30 15.26 -17.97
C PHE A 179 -11.71 15.93 -16.66
N SER A 180 -11.39 15.30 -15.53
CA SER A 180 -11.83 15.75 -14.21
C SER A 180 -11.02 16.94 -13.68
N PHE A 181 -9.77 17.11 -14.11
CA PHE A 181 -8.84 18.10 -13.55
C PHE A 181 -9.35 19.55 -13.61
N ARG A 182 -10.08 19.91 -14.68
CA ARG A 182 -10.58 21.29 -14.85
C ARG A 182 -11.65 21.67 -13.83
N LYS A 183 -12.44 20.70 -13.37
CA LYS A 183 -13.57 20.91 -12.46
C LYS A 183 -13.26 20.51 -11.02
N HIS A 184 -12.53 19.41 -10.84
CA HIS A 184 -12.21 18.80 -9.55
C HIS A 184 -10.71 18.84 -9.29
N ARG A 185 -10.09 20.02 -9.46
CA ARG A 185 -8.64 20.16 -9.39
C ARG A 185 -8.06 19.66 -8.07
N GLU A 186 -8.66 20.05 -6.95
CA GLU A 186 -8.17 19.71 -5.61
C GLU A 186 -8.26 18.21 -5.34
N ASP A 187 -9.38 17.58 -5.69
CA ASP A 187 -9.56 16.13 -5.55
C ASP A 187 -8.55 15.35 -6.38
N VAL A 188 -8.27 15.80 -7.62
CA VAL A 188 -7.27 15.17 -8.48
C VAL A 188 -5.86 15.35 -7.92
N LEU A 189 -5.52 16.54 -7.41
CA LEU A 189 -4.21 16.79 -6.82
C LEU A 189 -4.01 15.97 -5.53
N SER A 190 -5.02 15.88 -4.67
CA SER A 190 -4.99 15.06 -3.45
C SER A 190 -4.81 13.56 -3.76
N LEU A 191 -5.51 13.06 -4.79
CA LEU A 191 -5.33 11.69 -5.28
C LEU A 191 -3.88 11.44 -5.73
N LEU A 192 -3.32 12.36 -6.52
CA LEU A 192 -1.95 12.24 -7.05
C LEU A 192 -0.90 12.34 -5.94
N GLU A 193 -1.11 13.19 -4.94
CA GLU A 193 -0.23 13.32 -3.77
C GLU A 193 -0.22 12.04 -2.94
N THR A 194 -1.41 11.48 -2.66
CA THR A 194 -1.52 10.19 -1.95
C THR A 194 -0.80 9.08 -2.72
N PHE A 195 -1.05 8.97 -4.03
CA PHE A 195 -0.43 7.94 -4.85
C PHE A 195 1.09 8.15 -5.00
N GLN A 196 1.56 9.40 -4.95
CA GLN A 196 2.98 9.70 -4.97
C GLN A 196 3.72 9.05 -3.80
N LEU A 197 3.16 9.08 -2.59
CA LEU A 197 3.78 8.43 -1.42
C LEU A 197 3.95 6.92 -1.67
N ASP A 198 2.94 6.28 -2.25
CA ASP A 198 2.99 4.85 -2.57
C ASP A 198 4.05 4.55 -3.64
N THR A 199 4.17 5.40 -4.67
CA THR A 199 5.19 5.24 -5.71
C THR A 199 6.61 5.37 -5.14
N ARG A 200 6.84 6.25 -4.15
CA ARG A 200 8.12 6.36 -3.45
C ARG A 200 8.43 5.09 -2.66
N LEU A 201 7.46 4.54 -1.94
CA LEU A 201 7.63 3.26 -1.24
C LEU A 201 7.95 2.11 -2.20
N LEU A 202 7.31 2.07 -3.37
CA LEU A 202 7.64 1.09 -4.43
C LEU A 202 9.08 1.27 -4.96
N HIS A 203 9.57 2.51 -5.06
CA HIS A 203 10.96 2.79 -5.40
C HIS A 203 11.93 2.30 -4.32
N HIS A 204 11.65 2.55 -3.04
CA HIS A 204 12.46 2.04 -1.92
C HIS A 204 12.49 0.51 -1.90
N LEU A 205 11.35 -0.14 -2.14
CA LEU A 205 11.25 -1.58 -2.28
C LEU A 205 12.10 -2.14 -3.43
N CYS A 206 12.17 -1.44 -4.57
CA CYS A 206 13.05 -1.78 -5.67
C CYS A 206 14.53 -1.70 -5.27
N GLY A 207 14.91 -0.66 -4.51
CA GLY A 207 16.27 -0.49 -3.98
C GLY A 207 16.65 -1.61 -3.01
N HIS A 208 15.80 -1.87 -2.01
CA HIS A 208 15.96 -2.96 -1.05
C HIS A 208 16.14 -4.31 -1.75
N SER A 209 15.30 -4.62 -2.74
CA SER A 209 15.39 -5.88 -3.49
C SER A 209 16.71 -6.05 -4.26
N LYS A 210 17.29 -4.95 -4.77
CA LYS A 210 18.57 -4.96 -5.48
C LYS A 210 19.74 -5.20 -4.52
N ILE A 211 19.73 -4.56 -3.36
CA ILE A 211 20.81 -4.63 -2.35
C ILE A 211 20.88 -6.02 -1.73
N HIS A 212 19.73 -6.61 -1.40
CA HIS A 212 19.66 -7.96 -0.84
C HIS A 212 19.89 -9.08 -1.88
N GLN A 213 20.21 -8.75 -3.14
CA GLN A 213 20.54 -9.68 -4.24
C GLN A 213 19.53 -10.81 -4.44
N ASP A 214 18.25 -10.60 -4.12
CA ASP A 214 17.22 -11.62 -4.27
C ASP A 214 16.85 -11.78 -5.74
N THR A 215 17.44 -12.79 -6.39
CA THR A 215 17.28 -13.04 -7.83
C THR A 215 15.82 -13.21 -8.27
N LYS A 216 14.91 -13.62 -7.38
CA LYS A 216 13.48 -13.74 -7.71
C LYS A 216 12.77 -12.40 -7.63
N LEU A 217 13.16 -11.51 -6.71
CA LEU A 217 12.60 -10.16 -6.59
C LEU A 217 13.18 -9.22 -7.66
N THR A 218 14.49 -9.30 -7.91
CA THR A 218 15.20 -8.43 -8.88
C THR A 218 14.62 -8.54 -10.30
N LYS A 219 14.04 -9.69 -10.68
CA LYS A 219 13.36 -9.85 -11.98
C LYS A 219 12.16 -8.93 -12.18
N HIS A 220 11.50 -8.50 -11.11
CA HIS A 220 10.34 -7.61 -11.19
C HIS A 220 10.72 -6.12 -11.21
N VAL A 221 11.92 -5.78 -10.71
CA VAL A 221 12.35 -4.40 -10.50
C VAL A 221 12.41 -3.57 -11.80
N PRO A 222 13.04 -4.02 -12.91
CA PRO A 222 13.16 -3.19 -14.11
C PRO A 222 11.82 -2.74 -14.69
N LEU A 223 10.86 -3.66 -14.74
CA LEU A 223 9.55 -3.38 -15.32
C LEU A 223 8.71 -2.48 -14.41
N LEU A 224 8.82 -2.64 -13.08
CA LEU A 224 8.18 -1.73 -12.13
C LEU A 224 8.77 -0.32 -12.24
N LYS A 225 10.10 -0.15 -12.23
CA LYS A 225 10.75 1.17 -12.39
C LYS A 225 10.30 1.87 -13.67
N LYS A 226 10.33 1.17 -14.81
CA LYS A 226 9.83 1.70 -16.09
C LYS A 226 8.38 2.16 -16.00
N THR A 227 7.52 1.40 -15.30
CA THR A 227 6.11 1.76 -15.14
C THR A 227 5.94 3.01 -14.26
N LEU A 228 6.75 3.15 -13.21
CA LEU A 228 6.77 4.33 -12.34
C LEU A 228 7.26 5.58 -13.10
N GLU A 229 8.30 5.46 -13.92
CA GLU A 229 8.78 6.54 -14.79
C GLU A 229 7.70 6.99 -15.80
N LEU A 230 7.00 6.04 -16.42
CA LEU A 230 5.88 6.34 -17.31
C LEU A 230 4.76 7.10 -16.59
N LEU A 231 4.45 6.73 -15.34
CA LEU A 231 3.49 7.45 -14.50
C LEU A 231 3.95 8.90 -14.26
N VAL A 232 5.18 9.11 -13.82
CA VAL A 232 5.72 10.44 -13.56
C VAL A 232 5.65 11.31 -14.82
N CYS A 233 6.09 10.78 -15.96
CA CYS A 233 6.00 11.47 -17.25
C CYS A 233 4.55 11.81 -17.62
N ARG A 234 3.61 10.88 -17.41
CA ARG A 234 2.20 11.05 -17.76
C ARG A 234 1.48 12.07 -16.87
N VAL A 235 1.81 12.10 -15.58
CA VAL A 235 1.32 13.10 -14.62
C VAL A 235 1.87 14.48 -14.98
N LYS A 236 3.18 14.58 -15.26
CA LYS A 236 3.82 15.83 -15.71
C LYS A 236 3.16 16.38 -16.97
N ALA A 237 2.88 15.54 -17.96
CA ALA A 237 2.22 15.94 -19.19
C ALA A 237 0.80 16.49 -18.92
N MET A 238 0.03 15.84 -18.06
CA MET A 238 -1.32 16.29 -17.68
C MET A 238 -1.31 17.65 -16.99
N LEU A 239 -0.39 17.87 -16.05
CA LEU A 239 -0.25 19.15 -15.33
C LEU A 239 0.18 20.29 -16.26
N ILE A 240 1.10 20.03 -17.19
CA ILE A 240 1.52 21.00 -18.21
C ILE A 240 0.34 21.37 -19.12
N PHE A 241 -0.42 20.37 -19.59
CA PHE A 241 -1.57 20.59 -20.48
C PHE A 241 -2.68 21.42 -19.82
N ASN A 242 -2.84 21.30 -18.50
CA ASN A 242 -3.82 22.07 -17.72
C ASN A 242 -3.25 23.35 -17.08
N ASN A 243 -2.07 23.83 -17.52
CA ASN A 243 -1.40 25.03 -16.99
C ASN A 243 -1.18 25.03 -15.46
N CYS A 244 -1.05 23.85 -14.85
CA CYS A 244 -0.87 23.68 -13.42
C CYS A 244 0.51 23.09 -13.09
N ARG A 245 1.56 23.68 -13.68
CA ARG A 245 2.94 23.22 -13.51
C ARG A 245 3.44 23.33 -12.08
N GLU A 246 2.93 24.30 -11.33
CA GLU A 246 3.29 24.57 -9.94
C GLU A 246 2.87 23.46 -8.98
N ALA A 247 1.87 22.66 -9.35
CA ALA A 247 1.43 21.50 -8.58
C ALA A 247 2.21 20.22 -8.92
N PHE A 248 3.27 20.31 -9.73
CA PHE A 248 4.13 19.17 -10.00
C PHE A 248 5.22 19.07 -8.93
N TRP A 249 5.08 18.06 -8.06
CA TRP A 249 6.00 17.79 -6.96
C TRP A 249 6.97 16.69 -7.37
N LEU A 250 8.04 16.99 -8.10
CA LEU A 250 9.12 16.01 -8.32
C LEU A 250 10.20 16.23 -7.28
N GLY A 251 10.13 15.49 -6.18
CA GLY A 251 11.18 15.50 -5.15
C GLY A 251 12.38 14.65 -5.56
N ASN A 252 13.56 14.94 -5.00
CA ASN A 252 14.75 14.10 -5.17
C ASN A 252 14.51 12.71 -4.55
N LEU A 253 14.67 11.67 -5.35
CA LEU A 253 14.60 10.28 -4.87
C LEU A 253 15.95 9.93 -4.24
N LYS A 254 16.05 10.04 -2.90
CA LYS A 254 17.18 9.47 -2.16
C LYS A 254 17.02 7.95 -2.07
N ASN A 255 18.12 7.21 -2.22
CA ASN A 255 18.13 5.77 -1.96
C ASN A 255 17.90 5.54 -0.47
N ARG A 256 16.72 5.02 -0.12
CA ARG A 256 16.34 4.66 1.24
C ARG A 256 15.93 3.20 1.31
N ASP A 257 16.10 2.60 2.48
CA ASP A 257 15.60 1.26 2.78
C ASP A 257 14.08 1.26 3.06
N LEU A 258 13.53 0.12 3.50
CA LEU A 258 12.10 -0.02 3.77
C LEU A 258 11.64 0.77 5.01
N GLN A 259 12.59 1.10 5.90
CA GLN A 259 12.38 1.85 7.13
C GLN A 259 12.54 3.36 6.91
N GLY A 260 13.17 3.76 5.81
CA GLY A 260 13.35 5.15 5.41
C GLY A 260 14.76 5.68 5.65
N GLU A 261 15.69 4.83 6.07
CA GLU A 261 17.08 5.19 6.32
C GLU A 261 17.87 5.31 5.03
N GLU A 262 18.74 6.31 4.95
CA GLU A 262 19.52 6.58 3.74
C GLU A 262 20.57 5.49 3.52
N ILE A 263 20.49 4.81 2.37
CA ILE A 263 21.43 3.77 1.99
C ILE A 263 22.68 4.45 1.44
N MET A 264 23.71 4.52 2.28
CA MET A 264 25.06 4.92 1.91
C MET A 264 25.51 4.05 0.73
N SER A 265 25.61 4.66 -0.46
CA SER A 265 25.93 3.96 -1.71
C SER A 265 27.44 3.68 -1.78
N GLN A 266 27.95 2.86 -0.87
CA GLN A 266 29.25 2.23 -0.97
C GLN A 266 29.01 0.80 -1.47
N ASN A 267 29.45 0.50 -2.69
CA ASN A 267 29.39 -0.80 -3.41
C ASN A 267 28.36 -0.95 -4.54
N SER A 268 28.16 0.08 -5.36
CA SER A 268 27.80 -0.16 -6.76
C SER A 268 28.71 0.65 -7.67
N GLU A 269 29.90 0.09 -7.92
CA GLU A 269 30.64 0.43 -9.14
C GLU A 269 29.85 -0.13 -10.34
N GLU A 270 29.85 0.65 -11.43
CA GLU A 270 29.20 0.46 -12.74
C GLU A 270 27.77 1.02 -12.92
N SER A 271 27.77 2.25 -13.47
CA SER A 271 26.91 2.84 -14.54
C SER A 271 25.38 2.97 -14.32
N GLU A 272 24.70 4.07 -14.69
CA GLU A 272 25.03 5.27 -15.48
C GLU A 272 23.89 6.31 -15.32
N ASP A 273 24.25 7.59 -15.42
CA ASP A 273 23.48 8.72 -15.96
C ASP A 273 22.05 8.99 -15.43
N ASP A 274 21.96 9.65 -14.27
CA ASP A 274 20.76 10.38 -13.86
C ASP A 274 21.04 11.89 -13.95
N THR A 275 21.09 12.41 -15.18
CA THR A 275 21.02 13.86 -15.44
C THR A 275 19.58 14.35 -15.20
N ALA A 276 19.17 14.40 -13.93
CA ALA A 276 17.97 15.09 -13.49
C ALA A 276 18.32 16.52 -13.07
N SER A 277 18.07 17.45 -14.00
CA SER A 277 18.07 18.90 -13.88
C SER A 277 17.81 19.47 -12.48
N GLN A 278 18.75 20.29 -12.00
CA GLN A 278 18.55 21.23 -10.91
C GLN A 278 17.39 22.18 -11.21
N VAL A 279 16.33 22.14 -10.40
CA VAL A 279 15.55 23.34 -10.03
C VAL A 279 15.11 23.18 -8.58
N SER A 280 15.86 23.84 -7.69
CA SER A 280 15.55 23.98 -6.28
C SER A 280 14.32 24.87 -6.09
N LYS A 281 13.29 24.37 -5.38
CA LYS A 281 12.41 25.22 -4.58
C LYS A 281 12.03 24.49 -3.30
N SER A 282 12.82 24.77 -2.27
CA SER A 282 12.69 24.31 -0.91
C SER A 282 11.37 24.78 -0.30
N LYS A 283 10.57 23.83 0.18
CA LYS A 283 9.77 24.02 1.40
C LYS A 283 10.25 22.94 2.35
N ALA A 284 11.16 23.32 3.24
CA ALA A 284 11.53 22.53 4.38
C ALA A 284 10.31 22.47 5.31
N THR A 285 9.90 21.25 5.62
CA THR A 285 9.17 20.92 6.83
C THR A 285 10.12 19.99 7.56
N GLU A 286 10.89 20.59 8.47
CA GLU A 286 11.60 19.87 9.51
C GLU A 286 10.53 19.26 10.41
N ASP A 287 10.44 17.93 10.45
CA ASP A 287 9.91 17.24 11.63
C ASP A 287 11.13 17.01 12.52
N GLY A 288 11.13 17.68 13.66
CA GLY A 288 12.11 17.53 14.72
C GLY A 288 11.79 16.31 15.56
N GLU A 289 12.77 15.42 15.68
CA GLU A 289 12.92 14.57 16.85
C GLU A 289 14.21 15.01 17.54
N GLU A 290 14.05 15.79 18.61
CA GLU A 290 15.13 16.16 19.53
C GLU A 290 15.41 14.96 20.44
N ASP A 291 16.55 14.30 20.23
CA ASP A 291 17.23 13.45 21.21
C ASP A 291 18.64 14.05 21.41
N GLU A 292 18.81 14.85 22.46
CA GLU A 292 20.12 15.28 22.95
C GLU A 292 20.25 14.82 24.41
N VAL A 293 20.97 13.71 24.59
CA VAL A 293 21.57 13.31 25.86
C VAL A 293 22.98 13.87 25.86
N SER A 294 23.29 14.80 26.76
CA SER A 294 24.67 14.96 27.23
C SER A 294 24.72 15.32 28.70
N ASP A 295 25.42 14.45 29.40
CA ASP A 295 25.87 14.46 30.78
C ASP A 295 26.80 15.65 31.10
N GLY A 296 26.83 16.07 32.36
CA GLY A 296 27.58 17.24 32.81
C GLY A 296 27.41 17.55 34.30
N GLU A 297 27.96 16.68 35.13
CA GLU A 297 28.09 16.76 36.59
C GLU A 297 28.49 18.15 37.13
N LYS A 298 27.83 18.59 38.22
CA LYS A 298 28.44 19.00 39.51
C LYS A 298 27.44 19.82 40.33
N GLU A 299 26.92 19.26 41.42
CA GLU A 299 26.78 19.98 42.70
C GLU A 299 26.87 18.97 43.85
N GLN A 300 27.89 19.15 44.70
CA GLN A 300 27.94 18.62 46.05
C GLN A 300 28.26 19.80 46.97
N ASP A 301 27.47 19.90 48.04
CA ASP A 301 27.50 20.85 49.16
C ASP A 301 28.90 21.23 49.67
N SER A 302 29.06 22.49 50.08
CA SER A 302 29.12 22.86 51.52
C SER A 302 29.63 24.29 51.75
N GLU A 303 28.81 25.08 52.45
CA GLU A 303 29.10 25.97 53.60
C GLU A 303 30.21 27.06 53.59
N GLU A 304 29.73 28.25 53.97
CA GLU A 304 30.29 29.22 54.93
C GLU A 304 31.28 30.35 54.53
N SER A 305 30.85 31.55 54.98
CA SER A 305 31.62 32.63 55.64
C SER A 305 32.21 33.78 54.80
N ASP A 306 31.52 34.93 54.97
CA ASP A 306 32.00 36.25 55.39
C ASP A 306 33.06 37.06 54.63
N GLY A 307 32.82 38.39 54.62
CA GLY A 307 33.84 39.44 54.55
C GLY A 307 33.81 40.23 53.25
N ASP A 308 33.03 41.31 53.12
CA ASP A 308 33.27 42.68 53.62
C ASP A 308 34.12 43.54 52.66
N SER A 309 33.69 44.81 52.53
CA SER A 309 34.21 45.96 51.76
C SER A 309 33.81 46.12 50.28
#